data_AF-A0A179EQL4-F1
#
_entry.id   AF-A0A179EQL4-F1
#
_cell.length_a   1.000
_cell.length_b   1.000
_cell.length_c   1.000
_cell.angle_alpha   90.00
_cell.angle_beta   90.00
_cell.angle_gamma   90.00
#
_symmetry.space_group_name_H-M   'P 1'
#
loop_
_entity.id
_entity.type
_entity.pdbx_description
1 polymer ?
#
loop_
_entity_poly.entity_id
_entity_poly.type
_entity_poly.pdbx_seq_one_letter_code
_entity_poly.pdbx_strand_id
1 'polypeptide(L)'
;MEQTMNTKEKVSLKARVQKLGSTLSSMVMPNIGALIAWGVLTALFIPDGYLPNEQFATMVGPMLTYLIPLLIGYTGGKVIAGDRGSVVGAIATMGVIVGTDIPMMLGAMIMGPLGGYAIKKFDQVFQSRIKSGFEMLVNNFSAGLIGFGLALVGFTGIGPVVDGLTQAMAQGVEVILNAHLIPLTNIFIEPAKILFLNNAINHGILTPLGTEQVATAGKSILFLLEANPGPGLGVLLAFTFFGKGAAKSSAPGAIIIHFLGGIHEIYFPYVMMKPLLFLSVIAGGISGSFIFQLLDAGLRAPASPGSIIAILAMAPLSSYLPVLLGIGVATIVSFAISVVILKADAREESESFEQSVQEMKQAKQTAKGLTIRPEAFSSTKKIIFACDAGMGSSAMGASILRKMVQKAGLPQAVTNQAISQLVDEEGTLIITQVELQERAKQKAPHAQFVAVENFLNSPRYDEVIQQLSQKETTETRELMDEPSIEIGTQDMSKIQKIVIVHDQRAGSATMGINVLKEVLQKNDIQIPLKKIKIDELADDEHSLVLAKEHLTKEIQELAPNALHLPVESMVQIKHYETIAQQLKKSA
;
A
#
# COMPACT_ATOMS: atom_id res chain seq x y z
N MET A 1 27.01 12.81 37.15
CA MET A 1 26.10 13.82 36.56
C MET A 1 25.94 13.45 35.09
N GLU A 2 25.01 12.56 34.78
CA GLU A 2 24.58 12.29 33.41
C GLU A 2 23.60 13.38 32.98
N GLN A 3 24.02 14.22 32.03
CA GLN A 3 23.12 15.13 31.34
C GLN A 3 22.32 14.33 30.32
N THR A 4 21.06 14.04 30.66
CA THR A 4 20.04 13.60 29.72
C THR A 4 19.73 14.75 28.75
N MET A 5 20.28 14.69 27.54
CA MET A 5 19.86 15.56 26.43
C MET A 5 18.43 15.18 26.02
N ASN A 6 17.48 15.97 26.52
CA ASN A 6 16.07 15.91 26.15
C ASN A 6 15.87 16.77 24.89
N THR A 7 16.20 16.23 23.72
CA THR A 7 15.91 16.87 22.42
C THR A 7 14.43 16.67 22.11
N LYS A 8 13.58 17.61 22.54
CA LYS A 8 12.24 17.78 21.97
C LYS A 8 12.40 18.19 20.50
N GLU A 9 12.42 17.23 19.59
CA GLU A 9 12.32 17.50 18.16
C GLU A 9 11.04 18.29 17.86
N LYS A 10 11.20 19.49 17.30
CA LYS A 10 10.10 20.26 16.72
C LYS A 10 9.60 19.49 15.50
N VAL A 11 8.60 18.63 15.69
CA VAL A 11 7.88 17.98 14.58
C VAL A 11 7.44 19.07 13.59
N SER A 12 8.05 19.09 12.40
CA SER A 12 7.80 20.12 11.41
C SER A 12 6.31 20.12 11.00
N LEU A 13 5.77 21.28 10.64
CA LEU A 13 4.38 21.41 10.18
C LEU A 13 4.07 20.42 9.03
N LYS A 14 5.07 20.21 8.16
CA LYS A 14 5.05 19.24 7.07
C LYS A 14 4.83 17.81 7.57
N ALA A 15 5.58 17.37 8.59
CA ALA A 15 5.43 16.02 9.17
C ALA A 15 4.03 15.81 9.77
N ARG A 16 3.42 16.86 10.35
CA ARG A 16 2.03 16.79 10.85
C ARG A 16 1.01 16.65 9.71
N VAL A 17 1.17 17.40 8.62
CA VAL A 17 0.29 17.31 7.44
C VAL A 17 0.40 15.93 6.78
N GLN A 18 1.61 15.41 6.65
CA GLN A 18 1.85 14.08 6.09
C GLN A 18 1.25 12.97 6.97
N LYS A 19 1.40 13.08 8.29
CA LYS A 19 0.78 12.16 9.25
C LYS A 19 -0.74 12.22 9.22
N LEU A 20 -1.32 13.40 9.03
CA LEU A 20 -2.77 13.57 8.88
C LEU A 20 -3.26 12.92 7.58
N GLY A 21 -2.59 13.16 6.45
CA GLY A 21 -2.92 12.53 5.17
C GLY A 21 -2.80 11.00 5.20
N SER A 22 -1.74 10.46 5.79
CA SER A 22 -1.58 9.00 5.94
C SER A 22 -2.64 8.38 6.85
N THR A 23 -3.03 9.09 7.91
CA THR A 23 -4.11 8.67 8.81
C THR A 23 -5.46 8.63 8.07
N LEU A 24 -5.82 9.69 7.35
CA LEU A 24 -7.05 9.74 6.54
C LEU A 24 -7.05 8.64 5.45
N SER A 25 -5.92 8.49 4.75
CA SER A 25 -5.73 7.45 3.74
C SER A 25 -5.97 6.04 4.30
N SER A 26 -5.48 5.75 5.50
CA SER A 26 -5.64 4.46 6.15
C SER A 26 -7.10 4.10 6.48
N MET A 27 -7.98 5.10 6.57
CA MET A 27 -9.42 4.90 6.84
C MET A 27 -10.22 4.68 5.56
N VAL A 28 -9.86 5.36 4.48
CA VAL A 28 -10.65 5.35 3.25
C VAL A 28 -10.19 4.25 2.29
N MET A 29 -8.88 4.00 2.17
CA MET A 29 -8.35 3.05 1.19
C MET A 29 -8.91 1.62 1.33
N PRO A 30 -8.99 1.03 2.53
CA PRO A 30 -9.57 -0.31 2.69
C PRO A 30 -11.03 -0.41 2.22
N ASN A 31 -11.72 0.73 2.12
CA ASN A 31 -13.13 0.84 1.81
C ASN A 31 -13.41 1.35 0.37
N ILE A 32 -12.37 1.56 -0.46
CA ILE A 32 -12.53 2.01 -1.85
C ILE A 32 -13.44 1.07 -2.66
N GLY A 33 -13.42 -0.23 -2.38
CA GLY A 33 -14.32 -1.19 -3.04
C GLY A 33 -15.81 -0.87 -2.82
N ALA A 34 -16.19 -0.40 -1.63
CA ALA A 34 -17.57 0.01 -1.33
C ALA A 34 -17.96 1.28 -2.10
N LEU A 35 -17.04 2.24 -2.20
CA LEU A 35 -17.24 3.45 -3.01
C LEU A 35 -17.43 3.11 -4.49
N ILE A 36 -16.56 2.25 -5.06
CA ILE A 36 -16.68 1.80 -6.44
C ILE A 36 -18.02 1.09 -6.68
N ALA A 37 -18.41 0.16 -5.79
CA ALA A 37 -19.68 -0.55 -5.90
C ALA A 37 -20.88 0.41 -5.90
N TRP A 38 -20.89 1.36 -4.96
CA TRP A 38 -21.91 2.40 -4.89
C TRP A 38 -21.91 3.30 -6.14
N GLY A 39 -20.75 3.71 -6.63
CA GLY A 39 -20.65 4.57 -7.82
C GLY A 39 -21.11 3.87 -9.11
N VAL A 40 -20.78 2.58 -9.28
CA VAL A 40 -21.29 1.76 -10.39
C VAL A 40 -22.80 1.60 -10.30
N LEU A 41 -23.32 1.26 -9.11
CA LEU A 41 -24.76 1.16 -8.88
C LEU A 41 -25.47 2.47 -9.24
N THR A 42 -24.91 3.61 -8.81
CA THR A 42 -25.47 4.94 -9.07
C THR A 42 -25.44 5.28 -10.55
N ALA A 43 -24.31 5.05 -11.24
CA ALA A 43 -24.20 5.32 -12.67
C ALA A 43 -25.16 4.46 -13.51
N LEU A 44 -25.47 3.24 -13.07
CA LEU A 44 -26.35 2.34 -13.81
C LEU A 44 -27.83 2.59 -13.53
N PHE A 45 -28.26 2.58 -12.26
CA PHE A 45 -29.66 2.27 -11.96
C PHE A 45 -30.53 3.46 -11.53
N ILE A 46 -29.96 4.63 -11.24
CA ILE A 46 -30.78 5.82 -10.95
C ILE A 46 -31.67 6.20 -12.16
N PRO A 47 -32.72 7.03 -11.99
CA PRO A 47 -33.59 7.44 -13.10
C PRO A 47 -32.84 7.99 -14.31
N ASP A 48 -31.77 8.74 -14.07
CA ASP A 48 -30.89 9.34 -15.09
C ASP A 48 -29.67 8.46 -15.45
N GLY A 49 -29.64 7.22 -14.97
CA GLY A 49 -28.54 6.28 -15.17
C GLY A 49 -28.56 5.58 -16.53
N TYR A 50 -27.52 4.80 -16.83
CA TYR A 50 -27.42 4.08 -18.10
C TYR A 50 -28.42 2.93 -18.27
N LEU A 51 -28.88 2.35 -17.17
CA LEU A 51 -29.82 1.23 -17.13
C LEU A 51 -30.84 1.41 -15.98
N PRO A 52 -31.72 2.43 -16.06
CA PRO A 52 -32.57 2.83 -14.94
C PRO A 52 -33.42 1.69 -14.38
N ASN A 53 -33.42 1.54 -13.05
CA ASN A 53 -34.24 0.57 -12.35
C ASN A 53 -34.58 1.10 -10.95
N GLU A 54 -35.84 1.45 -10.72
CA GLU A 54 -36.28 2.05 -9.46
C GLU A 54 -35.97 1.19 -8.23
N GLN A 55 -36.17 -0.14 -8.33
CA GLN A 55 -35.92 -1.05 -7.22
C GLN A 55 -34.44 -1.09 -6.84
N PHE A 56 -33.54 -1.18 -7.82
CA PHE A 56 -32.09 -1.18 -7.55
C PHE A 56 -31.57 0.19 -7.13
N ALA A 57 -32.13 1.28 -7.67
CA ALA A 57 -31.78 2.64 -7.28
C ALA A 57 -32.00 2.91 -5.79
N THR A 58 -32.98 2.24 -5.15
CA THR A 58 -33.24 2.39 -3.70
C THR A 58 -32.03 2.06 -2.82
N MET A 59 -31.05 1.29 -3.31
CA MET A 59 -29.81 0.98 -2.57
C MET A 59 -28.80 2.14 -2.55
N VAL A 60 -28.87 3.08 -3.50
CA VAL A 60 -27.90 4.17 -3.66
C VAL A 60 -27.84 5.05 -2.41
N GLY A 61 -29.00 5.52 -1.94
CA GLY A 61 -29.10 6.41 -0.79
C GLY A 61 -28.57 5.79 0.51
N PRO A 62 -29.03 4.58 0.90
CA PRO A 62 -28.54 3.89 2.09
C PRO A 62 -27.04 3.56 2.05
N MET A 63 -26.50 3.22 0.88
CA MET A 63 -25.05 2.96 0.74
C MET A 63 -24.22 4.24 0.97
N LEU A 64 -24.66 5.38 0.41
CA LEU A 64 -24.00 6.67 0.60
C LEU A 64 -24.10 7.17 2.04
N THR A 65 -25.28 7.07 2.64
CA THR A 65 -25.59 7.68 3.95
C THR A 65 -25.10 6.82 5.12
N TYR A 66 -25.23 5.49 5.02
CA TYR A 66 -24.91 4.59 6.12
C TYR A 66 -23.66 3.76 5.85
N LEU A 67 -23.65 2.97 4.77
CA LEU A 67 -22.61 1.96 4.55
C LEU A 67 -21.22 2.58 4.49
N ILE A 68 -21.03 3.59 3.63
CA ILE A 68 -19.72 4.21 3.40
C ILE A 68 -19.20 4.91 4.67
N PRO A 69 -19.95 5.82 5.33
CA PRO A 69 -19.47 6.45 6.56
C PRO A 69 -19.21 5.45 7.69
N LEU A 70 -20.07 4.44 7.88
CA LEU A 70 -19.86 3.42 8.91
C LEU A 70 -18.58 2.61 8.67
N LEU A 71 -18.28 2.25 7.43
CA LEU A 71 -17.04 1.54 7.08
C LEU A 71 -15.80 2.38 7.36
N ILE A 72 -15.85 3.68 7.08
CA ILE A 72 -14.78 4.64 7.38
C ILE A 72 -14.61 4.77 8.90
N GLY A 73 -15.70 4.95 9.64
CA GLY A 73 -15.69 5.04 11.10
C GLY A 73 -15.16 3.77 11.77
N TYR A 74 -15.60 2.61 11.27
CA TYR A 74 -15.14 1.30 11.69
C TYR A 74 -13.63 1.14 11.47
N THR A 75 -13.15 1.49 10.27
CA THR A 75 -11.73 1.40 9.93
C THR A 75 -10.90 2.40 10.73
N GLY A 76 -11.39 3.63 10.90
CA GLY A 76 -10.76 4.67 11.72
C GLY A 76 -10.60 4.25 13.18
N GLY A 77 -11.63 3.65 13.76
CA GLY A 77 -11.53 3.05 15.09
C GLY A 77 -10.53 1.89 15.14
N LYS A 78 -10.53 1.04 14.11
CA LYS A 78 -9.62 -0.11 13.99
C LYS A 78 -8.15 0.29 13.99
N VAL A 79 -7.79 1.35 13.27
CA VAL A 79 -6.42 1.85 13.18
C VAL A 79 -5.88 2.27 14.55
N ILE A 80 -6.74 2.71 15.48
CA ILE A 80 -6.33 3.17 16.80
C ILE A 80 -6.29 2.05 17.85
N ALA A 81 -7.32 1.17 17.87
CA ALA A 81 -7.55 0.20 18.94
C ALA A 81 -8.04 -1.19 18.47
N GLY A 82 -7.71 -1.59 17.24
CA GLY A 82 -8.05 -2.91 16.71
C GLY A 82 -9.56 -3.16 16.66
N ASP A 83 -9.98 -4.40 16.82
CA ASP A 83 -11.39 -4.79 16.63
C ASP A 83 -12.35 -4.20 17.68
N ARG A 84 -11.85 -3.84 18.87
CA ARG A 84 -12.68 -3.10 19.85
C ARG A 84 -12.87 -1.65 19.41
N GLY A 85 -11.80 -1.03 18.93
CA GLY A 85 -11.87 0.30 18.34
C GLY A 85 -12.83 0.38 17.17
N SER A 86 -12.89 -0.66 16.33
CA SER A 86 -13.73 -0.65 15.15
C SER A 86 -15.23 -0.63 15.48
N VAL A 87 -15.66 -1.42 16.45
CA VAL A 87 -17.06 -1.43 16.93
C VAL A 87 -17.42 -0.09 17.56
N VAL A 88 -16.59 0.43 18.47
CA VAL A 88 -16.85 1.73 19.13
C VAL A 88 -16.87 2.88 18.12
N GLY A 89 -15.94 2.87 17.16
CA GLY A 89 -15.88 3.86 16.08
C GLY A 89 -17.12 3.83 15.19
N ALA A 90 -17.63 2.64 14.86
CA ALA A 90 -18.87 2.49 14.08
C ALA A 90 -20.10 3.01 14.86
N ILE A 91 -20.23 2.67 16.16
CA ILE A 91 -21.34 3.16 17.00
C ILE A 91 -21.29 4.69 17.11
N ALA A 92 -20.10 5.24 17.40
CA ALA A 92 -19.91 6.69 17.48
C ALA A 92 -20.28 7.37 16.16
N THR A 93 -19.89 6.78 15.03
CA THR A 93 -20.19 7.27 13.67
C THR A 93 -21.70 7.27 13.38
N MET A 94 -22.44 6.27 13.85
CA MET A 94 -23.90 6.23 13.70
C MET A 94 -24.58 7.46 14.33
N GLY A 95 -24.11 7.91 15.50
CA GLY A 95 -24.62 9.12 16.13
C GLY A 95 -24.49 10.36 15.23
N VAL A 96 -23.37 10.46 14.51
CA VAL A 96 -23.09 11.55 13.58
C VAL A 96 -23.99 11.49 12.36
N ILE A 97 -24.16 10.29 11.77
CA ILE A 97 -25.00 10.06 10.58
C ILE A 97 -26.45 10.45 10.86
N VAL A 98 -27.00 10.05 12.01
CA VAL A 98 -28.41 10.31 12.34
C VAL A 98 -28.63 11.77 12.79
N GLY A 99 -27.55 12.49 13.13
CA GLY A 99 -27.63 13.88 13.58
C GLY A 99 -27.85 14.92 12.48
N THR A 100 -27.86 14.53 11.21
CA THR A 100 -27.89 15.44 10.06
C THR A 100 -28.26 14.70 8.77
N ASP A 101 -28.89 15.40 7.83
CA ASP A 101 -29.28 14.84 6.53
C ASP A 101 -28.13 14.84 5.49
N ILE A 102 -26.96 15.35 5.87
CA ILE A 102 -25.78 15.40 5.00
C ILE A 102 -24.95 14.12 5.18
N PRO A 103 -24.45 13.46 4.11
CA PRO A 103 -23.56 12.31 4.24
C PRO A 103 -22.30 12.62 5.09
N MET A 104 -22.20 12.00 6.27
CA MET A 104 -21.18 12.32 7.29
C MET A 104 -19.83 11.59 7.11
N MET A 105 -19.23 11.69 5.91
CA MET A 105 -17.88 11.15 5.65
C MET A 105 -16.83 11.79 6.57
N LEU A 106 -16.82 13.13 6.67
CA LEU A 106 -15.91 13.86 7.55
C LEU A 106 -16.18 13.55 9.03
N GLY A 107 -17.46 13.49 9.40
CA GLY A 107 -17.91 13.10 10.72
C GLY A 107 -17.40 11.73 11.15
N ALA A 108 -17.47 10.73 10.25
CA ALA A 108 -16.93 9.40 10.46
C ALA A 108 -15.40 9.39 10.64
N MET A 109 -14.67 10.21 9.85
CA MET A 109 -13.21 10.32 9.96
C MET A 109 -12.75 10.96 11.28
N ILE A 110 -13.62 11.72 11.94
CA ILE A 110 -13.35 12.29 13.27
C ILE A 110 -13.77 11.31 14.37
N MET A 111 -15.02 10.85 14.32
CA MET A 111 -15.63 10.06 15.40
C MET A 111 -15.14 8.61 15.45
N GLY A 112 -14.77 8.02 14.31
CA GLY A 112 -14.18 6.69 14.26
C GLY A 112 -12.89 6.59 15.10
N PRO A 113 -11.85 7.39 14.79
CA PRO A 113 -10.62 7.44 15.57
C PRO A 113 -10.82 7.90 17.01
N LEU A 114 -11.75 8.84 17.26
CA LEU A 114 -12.11 9.26 18.61
C LEU A 114 -12.66 8.09 19.43
N GLY A 115 -13.53 7.27 18.83
CA GLY A 115 -14.04 6.04 19.43
C GLY A 115 -12.94 5.04 19.74
N GLY A 116 -12.04 4.81 18.78
CA GLY A 116 -10.85 3.99 18.98
C GLY A 116 -9.95 4.54 20.09
N TYR A 117 -9.76 5.85 20.18
CA TYR A 117 -8.95 6.48 21.23
C TYR A 117 -9.59 6.34 22.61
N ALA A 118 -10.89 6.57 22.72
CA ALA A 118 -11.63 6.48 23.98
C ALA A 118 -11.56 5.05 24.55
N ILE A 119 -11.80 4.02 23.72
CA ILE A 119 -11.72 2.63 24.18
C ILE A 119 -10.28 2.22 24.49
N LYS A 120 -9.30 2.66 23.70
CA LYS A 120 -7.88 2.42 24.00
C LYS A 120 -7.47 2.96 25.36
N LYS A 121 -7.95 4.16 25.70
CA LYS A 121 -7.67 4.77 27.01
C LYS A 121 -8.35 4.04 28.14
N PHE A 122 -9.59 3.61 27.94
CA PHE A 122 -10.28 2.76 28.91
C PHE A 122 -9.48 1.46 29.15
N ASP A 123 -9.07 0.78 28.09
CA ASP A 123 -8.34 -0.49 28.18
C ASP A 123 -7.01 -0.31 28.92
N GLN A 124 -6.24 0.72 28.59
CA GLN A 124 -4.98 1.01 29.28
C GLN A 124 -5.13 1.19 30.80
N VAL A 125 -6.28 1.69 31.26
CA VAL A 125 -6.53 1.99 32.68
C VAL A 125 -7.15 0.79 33.42
N PHE A 126 -8.07 0.08 32.76
CA PHE A 126 -8.90 -0.91 33.41
C PHE A 126 -8.51 -2.36 33.11
N GLN A 127 -7.81 -2.67 32.02
CA GLN A 127 -7.52 -4.05 31.60
C GLN A 127 -6.82 -4.86 32.70
N SER A 128 -5.84 -4.25 33.38
CA SER A 128 -5.09 -4.89 34.47
C SER A 128 -5.90 -5.12 35.74
N ARG A 129 -7.09 -4.51 35.87
CA ARG A 129 -7.98 -4.63 37.02
C ARG A 129 -9.11 -5.63 36.79
N ILE A 130 -9.26 -6.16 35.57
CA ILE A 130 -10.33 -7.09 35.23
C ILE A 130 -9.92 -8.49 35.69
N LYS A 131 -10.79 -9.14 36.48
CA LYS A 131 -10.58 -10.53 36.90
C LYS A 131 -10.71 -11.47 35.71
N SER A 132 -9.88 -12.51 35.69
CA SER A 132 -9.98 -13.59 34.70
C SER A 132 -11.40 -14.17 34.69
N GLY A 133 -11.94 -14.41 33.49
CA GLY A 133 -13.32 -14.85 33.27
C GLY A 133 -14.34 -13.71 33.07
N PHE A 134 -14.06 -12.49 33.52
CA PHE A 134 -14.93 -11.32 33.29
C PHE A 134 -14.50 -10.45 32.10
N GLU A 135 -13.39 -10.78 31.45
CA GLU A 135 -12.78 -9.99 30.37
C GLU A 135 -13.76 -9.74 29.22
N MET A 136 -14.41 -10.79 28.69
CA MET A 136 -15.38 -10.61 27.60
C MET A 136 -16.56 -9.73 28.01
N LEU A 137 -17.05 -9.86 29.24
CA LEU A 137 -18.16 -9.06 29.74
C LEU A 137 -17.76 -7.58 29.78
N VAL A 138 -16.65 -7.26 30.46
CA VAL A 138 -16.18 -5.89 30.60
C VAL A 138 -15.78 -5.29 29.24
N ASN A 139 -15.11 -6.07 28.39
CA ASN A 139 -14.68 -5.62 27.07
C ASN A 139 -15.86 -5.21 26.19
N ASN A 140 -16.94 -6.00 26.18
CA ASN A 140 -18.13 -5.73 25.37
C ASN A 140 -18.99 -4.62 25.98
N PHE A 141 -19.23 -4.62 27.30
CA PHE A 141 -20.01 -3.58 27.97
C PHE A 141 -19.34 -2.21 27.89
N SER A 142 -18.03 -2.13 28.10
CA SER A 142 -17.29 -0.88 27.97
C SER A 142 -17.31 -0.35 26.54
N ALA A 143 -17.11 -1.20 25.54
CA ALA A 143 -17.23 -0.81 24.14
C ALA A 143 -18.65 -0.29 23.82
N GLY A 144 -19.68 -0.99 24.27
CA GLY A 144 -21.08 -0.58 24.09
C GLY A 144 -21.40 0.76 24.76
N LEU A 145 -21.04 0.94 26.04
CA LEU A 145 -21.36 2.16 26.80
C LEU A 145 -20.55 3.38 26.34
N ILE A 146 -19.26 3.21 26.05
CA ILE A 146 -18.42 4.28 25.51
C ILE A 146 -18.90 4.66 24.11
N GLY A 147 -19.18 3.66 23.26
CA GLY A 147 -19.77 3.88 21.94
C GLY A 147 -21.08 4.64 22.02
N PHE A 148 -21.99 4.23 22.91
CA PHE A 148 -23.26 4.91 23.16
C PHE A 148 -23.07 6.38 23.57
N GLY A 149 -22.21 6.65 24.55
CA GLY A 149 -21.93 8.02 24.98
C GLY A 149 -21.38 8.88 23.84
N LEU A 150 -20.45 8.35 23.05
CA LEU A 150 -19.91 9.05 21.89
C LEU A 150 -20.94 9.24 20.77
N ALA A 151 -21.87 8.31 20.58
CA ALA A 151 -22.96 8.45 19.62
C ALA A 151 -23.89 9.61 20.00
N LEU A 152 -24.25 9.74 21.29
CA LEU A 152 -25.05 10.87 21.77
C LEU A 152 -24.32 12.22 21.59
N VAL A 153 -23.01 12.25 21.86
CA VAL A 153 -22.17 13.43 21.62
C VAL A 153 -22.09 13.75 20.13
N GLY A 154 -21.90 12.74 19.28
CA GLY A 154 -21.88 12.90 17.83
C GLY A 154 -23.19 13.47 17.29
N PHE A 155 -24.32 12.90 17.73
CA PHE A 155 -25.67 13.32 17.34
C PHE A 155 -25.96 14.78 17.69
N THR A 156 -25.61 15.20 18.91
CA THR A 156 -25.92 16.56 19.38
C THR A 156 -24.88 17.60 18.93
N GLY A 157 -23.60 17.20 18.81
CA GLY A 157 -22.50 18.13 18.58
C GLY A 157 -22.16 18.38 17.12
N ILE A 158 -22.30 17.38 16.23
CA ILE A 158 -21.81 17.52 14.86
C ILE A 158 -22.70 18.41 13.99
N GLY A 159 -24.03 18.29 14.13
CA GLY A 159 -25.00 18.92 13.24
C GLY A 159 -24.80 20.43 13.17
N PRO A 160 -24.82 21.15 14.32
CA PRO A 160 -24.61 22.59 14.36
C PRO A 160 -23.25 23.03 13.78
N VAL A 161 -22.21 22.21 13.95
CA VAL A 161 -20.87 22.51 13.42
C VAL A 161 -20.86 22.41 11.90
N VAL A 162 -21.46 21.35 11.35
CA VAL A 162 -21.55 21.16 9.90
C VAL A 162 -22.43 22.23 9.28
N ASP A 163 -23.60 22.50 9.87
CA ASP A 163 -24.50 23.55 9.38
C ASP A 163 -23.82 24.92 9.38
N GLY A 164 -23.11 25.26 10.46
CA GLY A 164 -22.34 26.50 10.55
C GLY A 164 -21.23 26.60 9.50
N LEU A 165 -20.48 25.52 9.26
CA LEU A 165 -19.45 25.48 8.22
C LEU A 165 -20.04 25.63 6.82
N THR A 166 -21.13 24.92 6.56
CA THR A 166 -21.84 24.92 5.28
C THR A 166 -22.42 26.32 4.99
N GLN A 167 -23.01 26.99 5.99
CA GLN A 167 -23.48 28.37 5.86
C GLN A 167 -22.34 29.37 5.64
N ALA A 168 -21.21 29.22 6.34
CA ALA A 168 -20.05 30.08 6.13
C ALA A 168 -19.47 29.94 4.72
N MET A 169 -19.40 28.72 4.18
CA MET A 169 -18.97 28.47 2.81
C MET A 169 -19.96 29.07 1.80
N ALA A 170 -21.27 28.91 2.03
CA ALA A 170 -22.32 29.48 1.19
C ALA A 170 -22.20 31.02 1.14
N GLN A 171 -22.05 31.69 2.28
CA GLN A 171 -21.82 33.14 2.35
C GLN A 171 -20.54 33.56 1.61
N GLY A 172 -19.46 32.79 1.73
CA GLY A 172 -18.21 33.03 1.01
C GLY A 172 -18.40 32.98 -0.52
N VAL A 173 -19.18 32.02 -1.02
CA VAL A 173 -19.53 31.91 -2.43
C VAL A 173 -20.38 33.11 -2.87
N GLU A 174 -21.40 33.48 -2.09
CA GLU A 174 -22.30 34.60 -2.40
C GLU A 174 -21.54 35.93 -2.53
N VAL A 175 -20.62 36.23 -1.61
CA VAL A 175 -19.79 37.45 -1.65
C VAL A 175 -18.97 37.51 -2.94
N ILE A 176 -18.38 36.39 -3.35
CA ILE A 176 -17.54 36.32 -4.56
C ILE A 176 -18.40 36.47 -5.83
N LEU A 177 -19.58 35.86 -5.86
CA LEU A 177 -20.53 35.99 -6.97
C LEU A 177 -20.99 37.44 -7.12
N ASN A 178 -21.34 38.11 -6.02
CA ASN A 178 -21.71 39.51 -6.00
C ASN A 178 -20.56 40.42 -6.46
N ALA A 179 -19.32 40.06 -6.16
CA ALA A 179 -18.11 40.74 -6.64
C ALA A 179 -17.75 40.41 -8.11
N HIS A 180 -18.52 39.56 -8.80
CA HIS A 180 -18.31 39.12 -10.19
C HIS A 180 -16.98 38.36 -10.41
N LEU A 181 -16.41 37.80 -9.33
CA LEU A 181 -15.15 37.04 -9.35
C LEU A 181 -15.41 35.54 -9.41
N ILE A 182 -16.31 35.12 -10.30
CA ILE A 182 -16.82 33.74 -10.44
C ILE A 182 -15.73 32.65 -10.35
N PRO A 183 -14.54 32.78 -10.97
CA PRO A 183 -13.54 31.71 -10.91
C PRO A 183 -13.05 31.43 -9.50
N LEU A 184 -13.01 32.45 -8.64
CA LEU A 184 -12.54 32.34 -7.25
C LEU A 184 -13.53 31.62 -6.33
N THR A 185 -14.79 31.39 -6.74
CA THR A 185 -15.74 30.61 -5.95
C THR A 185 -15.25 29.18 -5.72
N ASN A 186 -14.42 28.66 -6.62
CA ASN A 186 -13.78 27.34 -6.54
C ASN A 186 -12.84 27.17 -5.34
N ILE A 187 -12.41 28.27 -4.71
CA ILE A 187 -11.68 28.22 -3.43
C ILE A 187 -12.57 27.58 -2.34
N PHE A 188 -13.89 27.78 -2.42
CA PHE A 188 -14.87 27.20 -1.50
C PHE A 188 -15.56 25.98 -2.08
N ILE A 189 -15.97 26.01 -3.36
CA ILE A 189 -16.73 24.92 -3.99
C ILE A 189 -15.96 23.61 -4.01
N GLU A 190 -14.69 23.61 -4.42
CA GLU A 190 -13.92 22.36 -4.55
C GLU A 190 -13.66 21.70 -3.19
N PRO A 191 -13.24 22.42 -2.13
CA PRO A 191 -13.15 21.84 -0.80
C PRO A 191 -14.50 21.40 -0.24
N ALA A 192 -15.55 22.21 -0.39
CA ALA A 192 -16.88 21.87 0.09
C ALA A 192 -17.38 20.57 -0.54
N LYS A 193 -17.25 20.43 -1.86
CA LYS A 193 -17.61 19.22 -2.62
C LYS A 193 -16.90 17.98 -2.07
N ILE A 194 -15.58 18.03 -1.92
CA ILE A 194 -14.79 16.89 -1.43
C ILE A 194 -15.11 16.54 0.03
N LEU A 195 -15.49 17.53 0.83
CA LEU A 195 -15.92 17.36 2.22
C LEU A 195 -17.41 17.06 2.37
N PHE A 196 -18.15 16.84 1.27
CA PHE A 196 -19.60 16.57 1.24
C PHE A 196 -20.46 17.71 1.81
N LEU A 197 -19.98 18.95 1.71
CA LEU A 197 -20.66 20.18 2.15
C LEU A 197 -21.26 20.96 0.96
N ASN A 198 -21.34 20.34 -0.22
CA ASN A 198 -21.82 20.98 -1.46
C ASN A 198 -23.33 21.25 -1.48
N ASN A 199 -24.13 20.53 -0.69
CA ASN A 199 -25.60 20.62 -0.75
C ASN A 199 -26.13 22.06 -0.59
N ALA A 200 -25.62 22.83 0.39
CA ALA A 200 -26.10 24.21 0.57
C ALA A 200 -25.57 25.17 -0.48
N ILE A 201 -24.38 24.93 -1.03
CA ILE A 201 -23.87 25.77 -2.12
C ILE A 201 -24.71 25.52 -3.38
N ASN A 202 -24.97 24.25 -3.70
CA ASN A 202 -25.69 23.88 -4.91
C ASN A 202 -27.18 24.22 -4.83
N HIS A 203 -27.90 23.71 -3.83
CA HIS A 203 -29.35 23.94 -3.71
C HIS A 203 -29.69 25.29 -3.09
N GLY A 204 -28.82 25.84 -2.24
CA GLY A 204 -29.08 27.11 -1.55
C GLY A 204 -28.72 28.35 -2.38
N ILE A 205 -27.73 28.26 -3.28
CA ILE A 205 -27.23 29.44 -4.01
C ILE A 205 -27.20 29.21 -5.52
N LEU A 206 -26.43 28.22 -5.99
CA LEU A 206 -26.13 28.08 -7.42
C LEU A 206 -27.36 27.73 -8.25
N THR A 207 -28.19 26.80 -7.77
CA THR A 207 -29.37 26.34 -8.51
C THR A 207 -30.45 27.40 -8.64
N PRO A 208 -30.88 28.10 -7.55
CA PRO A 208 -31.85 29.19 -7.64
C PRO A 208 -31.40 30.33 -8.57
N LEU A 209 -30.18 30.84 -8.36
CA LEU A 209 -29.62 31.92 -9.18
C LEU A 209 -29.43 31.49 -10.64
N GLY A 210 -28.99 30.26 -10.86
CA GLY A 210 -28.83 29.71 -12.20
C GLY A 210 -30.15 29.60 -12.95
N THR A 211 -31.21 29.19 -12.25
CA THR A 211 -32.57 29.08 -12.81
C THR A 211 -33.12 30.46 -13.21
N GLU A 212 -32.92 31.47 -12.37
CA GLU A 212 -33.27 32.86 -12.68
C GLU A 212 -32.51 33.39 -13.90
N GLN A 213 -31.21 33.12 -13.99
CA GLN A 213 -30.39 33.48 -15.15
C GLN A 213 -30.84 32.78 -16.43
N VAL A 214 -31.21 31.50 -16.37
CA VAL A 214 -31.72 30.78 -17.55
C VAL A 214 -33.04 31.38 -18.04
N ALA A 215 -33.93 31.80 -17.13
CA ALA A 215 -35.21 32.39 -17.52
C ALA A 215 -35.05 33.64 -18.40
N THR A 216 -33.93 34.36 -18.29
CA THR A 216 -33.66 35.59 -19.04
C THR A 216 -32.61 35.43 -20.14
N ALA A 217 -31.50 34.75 -19.85
CA ALA A 217 -30.35 34.59 -20.75
C ALA A 217 -30.30 33.22 -21.47
N GLY A 218 -31.18 32.28 -21.11
CA GLY A 218 -31.29 30.95 -21.74
C GLY A 218 -30.18 29.95 -21.35
N LYS A 219 -29.18 30.35 -20.56
CA LYS A 219 -28.13 29.51 -19.98
C LYS A 219 -27.56 30.16 -18.72
N SER A 220 -26.91 29.37 -17.86
CA SER A 220 -26.16 29.86 -16.71
C SER A 220 -24.83 29.12 -16.53
N ILE A 221 -23.77 29.89 -16.26
CA ILE A 221 -22.46 29.37 -15.86
C ILE A 221 -22.51 28.70 -14.48
N LEU A 222 -23.45 29.08 -13.61
CA LEU A 222 -23.50 28.61 -12.22
C LEU A 222 -23.69 27.09 -12.13
N PHE A 223 -24.40 26.51 -13.09
CA PHE A 223 -24.59 25.05 -13.19
C PHE A 223 -23.31 24.29 -13.57
N LEU A 224 -22.27 24.95 -14.08
CA LEU A 224 -20.98 24.33 -14.40
C LEU A 224 -19.99 24.35 -13.23
N LEU A 225 -20.15 25.27 -12.27
CA LEU A 225 -19.13 25.51 -11.25
C LEU A 225 -18.92 24.29 -10.35
N GLU A 226 -20.00 23.63 -9.97
CA GLU A 226 -19.93 22.43 -9.13
C GLU A 226 -19.85 21.15 -9.98
N ALA A 227 -20.59 21.09 -11.10
CA ALA A 227 -20.67 19.92 -11.96
C ALA A 227 -19.38 19.65 -12.79
N ASN A 228 -18.45 20.60 -12.90
CA ASN A 228 -17.24 20.46 -13.71
C ASN A 228 -16.42 19.22 -13.28
N PRO A 229 -16.30 18.17 -14.13
CA PRO A 229 -15.57 16.96 -13.77
C PRO A 229 -14.05 17.11 -14.01
N GLY A 230 -13.60 18.20 -14.62
CA GLY A 230 -12.21 18.41 -15.02
C GLY A 230 -11.20 18.33 -13.87
N PRO A 231 -11.41 19.02 -12.72
CA PRO A 231 -10.50 18.93 -11.58
C PRO A 231 -10.32 17.49 -11.08
N GLY A 232 -11.42 16.76 -10.87
CA GLY A 232 -11.37 15.35 -10.45
C GLY A 232 -10.69 14.44 -11.48
N LEU A 233 -10.98 14.64 -12.77
CA LEU A 233 -10.35 13.89 -13.86
C LEU A 233 -8.84 14.10 -13.89
N GLY A 234 -8.37 15.34 -13.69
CA GLY A 234 -6.94 15.66 -13.64
C GLY A 234 -6.21 14.90 -12.52
N VAL A 235 -6.80 14.87 -11.31
CA VAL A 235 -6.27 14.09 -10.18
C VAL A 235 -6.21 12.60 -10.51
N LEU A 236 -7.31 12.02 -11.02
CA LEU A 236 -7.39 10.59 -11.30
C LEU A 236 -6.42 10.16 -12.42
N LEU A 237 -6.23 10.98 -13.45
CA LEU A 237 -5.22 10.73 -14.48
C LEU A 237 -3.81 10.77 -13.89
N ALA A 238 -3.52 11.70 -12.97
CA ALA A 238 -2.23 11.75 -12.30
C ALA A 238 -1.98 10.48 -11.47
N PHE A 239 -2.98 9.97 -10.76
CA PHE A 239 -2.87 8.68 -10.05
C PHE A 239 -2.73 7.49 -11.00
N THR A 240 -3.42 7.51 -12.15
CA THR A 240 -3.34 6.44 -13.15
C THR A 240 -1.90 6.28 -13.68
N PHE A 241 -1.25 7.40 -14.02
CA PHE A 241 0.10 7.36 -14.60
C PHE A 241 1.21 7.36 -13.55
N PHE A 242 1.09 8.16 -12.48
CA PHE A 242 2.15 8.44 -11.51
C PHE A 242 1.83 8.02 -10.08
N GLY A 243 0.63 7.52 -9.81
CA GLY A 243 0.28 6.95 -8.50
C GLY A 243 1.06 5.67 -8.19
N LYS A 244 0.91 5.17 -6.97
CA LYS A 244 1.49 3.90 -6.50
C LYS A 244 0.41 3.01 -5.86
N GLY A 245 0.67 1.71 -5.80
CA GLY A 245 -0.15 0.73 -5.07
C GLY A 245 -1.62 0.69 -5.50
N ALA A 246 -2.51 0.51 -4.53
CA ALA A 246 -3.95 0.35 -4.75
C ALA A 246 -4.62 1.58 -5.38
N ALA A 247 -4.12 2.79 -5.07
CA ALA A 247 -4.62 4.02 -5.67
C ALA A 247 -4.36 4.06 -7.19
N LYS A 248 -3.17 3.62 -7.64
CA LYS A 248 -2.86 3.51 -9.07
C LYS A 248 -3.78 2.52 -9.79
N SER A 249 -3.96 1.32 -9.21
CA SER A 249 -4.75 0.26 -9.86
C SER A 249 -6.24 0.56 -9.93
N SER A 250 -6.78 1.33 -8.99
CA SER A 250 -8.20 1.69 -8.94
C SER A 250 -8.56 2.94 -9.74
N ALA A 251 -7.60 3.86 -9.95
CA ALA A 251 -7.85 5.15 -10.61
C ALA A 251 -8.50 5.05 -12.01
N PRO A 252 -8.12 4.12 -12.91
CA PRO A 252 -8.79 3.99 -14.21
C PRO A 252 -10.28 3.65 -14.12
N GLY A 253 -10.65 2.76 -13.19
CA GLY A 253 -12.06 2.43 -12.94
C GLY A 253 -12.82 3.62 -12.36
N ALA A 254 -12.17 4.36 -11.44
CA ALA A 254 -12.71 5.59 -10.89
C ALA A 254 -12.97 6.67 -11.96
N ILE A 255 -12.11 6.79 -12.99
CA ILE A 255 -12.31 7.74 -14.11
C ILE A 255 -13.62 7.47 -14.84
N ILE A 256 -13.94 6.20 -15.11
CA ILE A 256 -15.17 5.82 -15.82
C ILE A 256 -16.39 6.27 -15.01
N ILE A 257 -16.42 5.94 -13.72
CA ILE A 257 -17.55 6.25 -12.84
C ILE A 257 -17.68 7.77 -12.61
N HIS A 258 -16.55 8.46 -12.43
CA HIS A 258 -16.50 9.91 -12.25
C HIS A 258 -16.89 10.68 -13.51
N PHE A 259 -16.14 10.48 -14.60
CA PHE A 259 -16.24 11.31 -15.78
C PHE A 259 -17.46 10.97 -16.66
N LEU A 260 -17.72 9.67 -16.84
CA LEU A 260 -18.85 9.19 -17.65
C LEU A 260 -20.10 8.98 -16.78
N GLY A 261 -19.95 8.42 -15.59
CA GLY A 261 -21.06 8.23 -14.65
C GLY A 261 -21.49 9.50 -13.91
N GLY A 262 -20.63 10.52 -13.84
CA GLY A 262 -20.95 11.79 -13.18
C GLY A 262 -20.97 11.72 -11.66
N ILE A 263 -20.31 10.72 -11.07
CA ILE A 263 -20.26 10.51 -9.62
C ILE A 263 -18.93 11.04 -9.08
N HIS A 264 -18.95 12.28 -8.61
CA HIS A 264 -17.75 13.02 -8.21
C HIS A 264 -17.13 12.46 -6.93
N GLU A 265 -17.94 11.87 -6.07
CA GLU A 265 -17.56 11.31 -4.77
C GLU A 265 -16.47 10.24 -4.87
N ILE A 266 -16.36 9.60 -6.03
CA ILE A 266 -15.37 8.56 -6.31
C ILE A 266 -13.93 9.08 -6.29
N TYR A 267 -13.69 10.34 -6.68
CA TYR A 267 -12.32 10.88 -6.66
C TYR A 267 -11.94 11.53 -5.32
N PHE A 268 -12.90 11.85 -4.45
CA PHE A 268 -12.65 12.54 -3.19
C PHE A 268 -11.64 11.81 -2.29
N PRO A 269 -11.69 10.47 -2.12
CA PRO A 269 -10.67 9.73 -1.40
C PRO A 269 -9.24 10.04 -1.85
N TYR A 270 -9.01 10.15 -3.16
CA TYR A 270 -7.68 10.37 -3.72
C TYR A 270 -7.11 11.72 -3.30
N VAL A 271 -7.97 12.75 -3.20
CA VAL A 271 -7.57 14.07 -2.71
C VAL A 271 -7.33 14.05 -1.20
N MET A 272 -8.23 13.41 -0.43
CA MET A 272 -8.12 13.35 1.03
C MET A 272 -6.89 12.57 1.51
N MET A 273 -6.42 11.59 0.73
CA MET A 273 -5.17 10.86 1.02
C MET A 273 -3.94 11.76 1.04
N LYS A 274 -3.94 12.84 0.24
CA LYS A 274 -2.84 13.79 0.16
C LYS A 274 -3.40 15.21 0.17
N PRO A 275 -3.53 15.85 1.35
CA PRO A 275 -4.18 17.15 1.48
C PRO A 275 -3.64 18.27 0.57
N LEU A 276 -2.39 18.19 0.11
CA LEU A 276 -1.86 19.13 -0.89
C LEU A 276 -2.63 19.09 -2.23
N LEU A 277 -3.29 17.98 -2.56
CA LEU A 277 -4.13 17.85 -3.74
C LEU A 277 -5.38 18.74 -3.70
N PHE A 278 -5.77 19.29 -2.54
CA PHE A 278 -6.79 20.36 -2.52
C PHE A 278 -6.36 21.56 -3.38
N LEU A 279 -5.07 21.92 -3.37
CA LEU A 279 -4.55 22.99 -4.22
C LEU A 279 -4.70 22.67 -5.71
N SER A 280 -4.57 21.38 -6.06
CA SER A 280 -4.71 20.91 -7.43
C SER A 280 -6.14 21.06 -7.96
N VAL A 281 -7.12 20.62 -7.18
CA VAL A 281 -8.53 20.72 -7.57
C VAL A 281 -9.03 22.16 -7.55
N ILE A 282 -8.61 22.97 -6.56
CA ILE A 282 -8.93 24.40 -6.51
C ILE A 282 -8.37 25.11 -7.76
N ALA A 283 -7.09 24.91 -8.08
CA ALA A 283 -6.48 25.53 -9.24
C ALA A 283 -7.13 25.06 -10.56
N GLY A 284 -7.48 23.77 -10.67
CA GLY A 284 -8.24 23.24 -11.80
C GLY A 284 -9.64 23.84 -11.91
N GLY A 285 -10.35 23.98 -10.78
CA GLY A 285 -11.68 24.59 -10.73
C GLY A 285 -11.66 26.06 -11.14
N ILE A 286 -10.71 26.83 -10.60
CA ILE A 286 -10.47 28.24 -10.96
C ILE A 286 -10.18 28.35 -12.46
N SER A 287 -9.25 27.54 -12.99
CA SER A 287 -8.86 27.65 -14.41
C SER A 287 -9.99 27.27 -15.36
N GLY A 288 -10.75 26.21 -15.06
CA GLY A 288 -11.93 25.83 -15.84
C GLY A 288 -13.03 26.89 -15.79
N SER A 289 -13.33 27.40 -14.60
CA SER A 289 -14.37 28.42 -14.41
C SER A 289 -14.00 29.76 -15.05
N PHE A 290 -12.71 30.09 -15.09
CA PHE A 290 -12.21 31.23 -15.85
C PHE A 290 -12.46 31.06 -17.35
N ILE A 291 -12.20 29.88 -17.92
CA ILE A 291 -12.50 29.61 -19.33
C ILE A 291 -14.01 29.63 -19.60
N PHE A 292 -14.82 29.07 -18.70
CA PHE A 292 -16.27 29.16 -18.80
C PHE A 292 -16.75 30.61 -18.83
N GLN A 293 -16.22 31.46 -17.94
CA GLN A 293 -16.58 32.87 -17.90
C GLN A 293 -16.09 33.62 -19.14
N LEU A 294 -14.85 33.37 -19.57
CA LEU A 294 -14.24 34.04 -20.71
C LEU A 294 -14.95 33.73 -22.04
N LEU A 295 -15.42 32.50 -22.21
CA LEU A 295 -16.07 32.01 -23.42
C LEU A 295 -17.60 31.98 -23.32
N ASP A 296 -18.17 32.56 -22.26
CA ASP A 296 -19.62 32.60 -22.00
C ASP A 296 -20.26 31.19 -22.05
N ALA A 297 -19.67 30.22 -21.36
CA ALA A 297 -20.20 28.87 -21.22
C ALA A 297 -21.34 28.82 -20.20
N GLY A 298 -22.38 28.03 -20.46
CA GLY A 298 -23.43 27.78 -19.49
C GLY A 298 -24.33 26.61 -19.87
N LEU A 299 -25.15 26.16 -18.92
CA LEU A 299 -26.14 25.10 -19.10
C LEU A 299 -27.57 25.66 -19.00
N ARG A 300 -28.53 24.96 -19.59
CA ARG A 300 -29.97 25.28 -19.53
C ARG A 300 -30.63 24.81 -18.24
N ALA A 301 -30.04 23.84 -17.57
CA ALA A 301 -30.49 23.28 -16.30
C ALA A 301 -29.29 22.66 -15.57
N PRO A 302 -29.42 22.37 -14.26
CA PRO A 302 -28.42 21.59 -13.54
C PRO A 302 -28.18 20.23 -14.22
N ALA A 303 -26.92 19.82 -14.34
CA ALA A 303 -26.59 18.48 -14.82
C ALA A 303 -26.66 17.47 -13.65
N SER A 304 -27.49 16.45 -13.80
CA SER A 304 -27.63 15.36 -12.82
C SER A 304 -27.66 14.01 -13.53
N PRO A 305 -26.74 13.07 -13.22
CA PRO A 305 -25.46 13.28 -12.52
C PRO A 305 -24.55 14.29 -13.24
N GLY A 306 -23.49 14.76 -12.57
CA GLY A 306 -22.52 15.70 -13.14
C GLY A 306 -21.57 15.09 -14.18
N SER A 307 -22.06 14.22 -15.06
CA SER A 307 -21.26 13.53 -16.08
C SER A 307 -20.99 14.42 -17.28
N ILE A 308 -19.94 14.12 -18.05
CA ILE A 308 -19.70 14.83 -19.32
C ILE A 308 -20.89 14.73 -20.28
N ILE A 309 -21.60 13.60 -20.26
CA ILE A 309 -22.75 13.35 -21.13
C ILE A 309 -23.93 14.22 -20.70
N ALA A 310 -24.26 14.25 -19.40
CA ALA A 310 -25.34 15.07 -18.86
C ALA A 310 -25.05 16.57 -19.03
N ILE A 311 -23.80 16.99 -18.80
CA ILE A 311 -23.35 18.37 -19.01
C ILE A 311 -23.56 18.78 -20.47
N LEU A 312 -23.11 17.95 -21.43
CA LEU A 312 -23.31 18.27 -22.85
C LEU A 312 -24.79 18.22 -23.26
N ALA A 313 -25.58 17.31 -22.68
CA ALA A 313 -27.02 17.25 -22.93
C ALA A 313 -27.76 18.52 -22.43
N MET A 314 -27.32 19.09 -21.31
CA MET A 314 -27.88 20.32 -20.74
C MET A 314 -27.30 21.60 -21.35
N ALA A 315 -26.21 21.51 -22.11
CA ALA A 315 -25.60 22.65 -22.78
C ALA A 315 -26.38 23.03 -24.06
N PRO A 316 -26.58 24.33 -24.37
CA PRO A 316 -26.95 24.73 -25.71
C PRO A 316 -25.78 24.46 -26.67
N LEU A 317 -26.07 24.22 -27.95
CA LEU A 317 -25.05 23.92 -28.98
C LEU A 317 -23.92 24.96 -29.04
N SER A 318 -24.22 26.24 -28.82
CA SER A 318 -23.24 27.33 -28.79
C SER A 318 -22.23 27.21 -27.64
N SER A 319 -22.57 26.49 -26.57
CA SER A 319 -21.73 26.31 -25.39
C SER A 319 -20.91 25.02 -25.41
N TYR A 320 -21.09 24.13 -26.40
CA TYR A 320 -20.35 22.85 -26.45
C TYR A 320 -18.84 23.04 -26.43
N LEU A 321 -18.31 23.88 -27.33
CA LEU A 321 -16.88 24.14 -27.40
C LEU A 321 -16.36 24.86 -26.13
N PRO A 322 -16.98 25.96 -25.66
CA PRO A 322 -16.63 26.58 -24.37
C PRO A 322 -16.59 25.61 -23.18
N VAL A 323 -17.61 24.74 -23.06
CA VAL A 323 -17.70 23.75 -21.98
C VAL A 323 -16.57 22.73 -22.09
N LEU A 324 -16.33 22.15 -23.27
CA LEU A 324 -15.25 21.18 -23.46
C LEU A 324 -13.88 21.78 -23.18
N LEU A 325 -13.65 23.03 -23.60
CA LEU A 325 -12.40 23.74 -23.33
C LEU A 325 -12.19 23.99 -21.84
N GLY A 326 -13.21 24.45 -21.11
CA GLY A 326 -13.08 24.69 -19.67
C GLY A 326 -12.86 23.40 -18.87
N ILE A 327 -13.55 22.31 -19.22
CA ILE A 327 -13.31 20.98 -18.63
C ILE A 327 -11.89 20.50 -18.95
N GLY A 328 -11.44 20.67 -20.20
CA GLY A 328 -10.09 20.29 -20.63
C GLY A 328 -9.00 21.07 -19.90
N VAL A 329 -9.12 22.39 -19.79
CA VAL A 329 -8.17 23.25 -19.07
C VAL A 329 -8.13 22.92 -17.59
N ALA A 330 -9.29 22.73 -16.96
CA ALA A 330 -9.36 22.27 -15.56
C ALA A 330 -8.62 20.95 -15.35
N THR A 331 -8.83 20.00 -16.27
CA THR A 331 -8.15 18.69 -16.27
C THR A 331 -6.65 18.84 -16.39
N ILE A 332 -6.16 19.63 -17.33
CA ILE A 332 -4.72 19.83 -17.57
C ILE A 332 -4.04 20.48 -16.37
N VAL A 333 -4.64 21.54 -15.82
CA VAL A 333 -4.07 22.27 -14.67
C VAL A 333 -4.04 21.36 -13.43
N SER A 334 -5.15 20.70 -13.12
CA SER A 334 -5.21 19.79 -11.98
C SER A 334 -4.28 18.59 -12.18
N PHE A 335 -4.18 18.02 -13.39
CA PHE A 335 -3.23 16.96 -13.69
C PHE A 335 -1.79 17.41 -13.45
N ALA A 336 -1.38 18.56 -14.00
CA ALA A 336 -0.01 19.06 -13.88
C ALA A 336 0.40 19.26 -12.42
N ILE A 337 -0.45 19.92 -11.62
CA ILE A 337 -0.19 20.15 -10.19
C ILE A 337 -0.15 18.82 -9.43
N SER A 338 -1.09 17.92 -9.70
CA SER A 338 -1.12 16.59 -9.07
C SER A 338 0.14 15.78 -9.38
N VAL A 339 0.63 15.81 -10.62
CA VAL A 339 1.89 15.13 -11.01
C VAL A 339 3.07 15.68 -10.23
N VAL A 340 3.18 17.00 -10.07
CA VAL A 340 4.25 17.61 -9.27
C VAL A 340 4.18 17.14 -7.83
N ILE A 341 2.99 17.17 -7.22
CA ILE A 341 2.77 16.72 -5.83
C ILE A 341 3.14 15.24 -5.67
N LEU A 342 2.65 14.37 -6.56
CA LEU A 342 2.92 12.92 -6.50
C LEU A 342 4.39 12.59 -6.73
N LYS A 343 5.08 13.30 -7.63
CA LYS A 343 6.51 13.08 -7.88
C LYS A 343 7.40 13.60 -6.76
N ALA A 344 7.07 14.74 -6.16
CA ALA A 344 7.81 15.28 -5.02
C ALA A 344 7.75 14.30 -3.84
N ASP A 345 6.57 13.76 -3.57
CA ASP A 345 6.35 12.75 -2.53
C ASP A 345 7.12 11.44 -2.80
N ALA A 346 7.11 10.97 -4.06
CA ALA A 346 7.87 9.78 -4.44
C ALA A 346 9.39 9.96 -4.31
N ARG A 347 9.92 11.17 -4.51
CA ARG A 347 11.34 11.50 -4.32
C ARG A 347 11.71 11.53 -2.84
N GLU A 348 10.85 12.09 -2.00
CA GLU A 348 11.07 12.13 -0.56
C GLU A 348 11.08 10.73 0.05
N GLU A 349 10.20 9.83 -0.40
CA GLU A 349 10.25 8.41 -0.01
C GLU A 349 11.60 7.77 -0.37
N SER A 350 12.15 8.05 -1.57
CA SER A 350 13.46 7.51 -1.97
C SER A 350 14.63 8.14 -1.22
N GLU A 351 14.62 9.45 -0.97
CA GLU A 351 15.69 10.14 -0.25
C GLU A 351 15.72 9.75 1.24
N SER A 352 14.54 9.66 1.87
CA SER A 352 14.42 9.16 3.25
C SER A 352 14.87 7.70 3.34
N PHE A 353 14.60 6.89 2.30
CA PHE A 353 15.08 5.52 2.24
C PHE A 353 16.61 5.46 2.14
N GLU A 354 17.21 6.20 1.20
CA GLU A 354 18.66 6.25 1.04
C GLU A 354 19.36 6.71 2.32
N GLN A 355 18.81 7.70 3.03
CA GLN A 355 19.30 8.15 4.33
C GLN A 355 19.20 7.06 5.39
N SER A 356 18.05 6.39 5.53
CA SER A 356 17.88 5.29 6.49
C SER A 356 18.80 4.09 6.21
N VAL A 357 19.09 3.82 4.93
CA VAL A 357 20.04 2.78 4.51
C VAL A 357 21.48 3.20 4.81
N GLN A 358 21.83 4.48 4.64
CA GLN A 358 23.14 5.01 5.01
C GLN A 358 23.34 5.00 6.53
N GLU A 359 22.33 5.41 7.31
CA GLU A 359 22.35 5.34 8.77
C GLU A 359 22.45 3.90 9.27
N MET A 360 21.72 2.95 8.66
CA MET A 360 21.86 1.52 8.97
C MET A 360 23.24 0.97 8.60
N LYS A 361 23.83 1.42 7.48
CA LYS A 361 25.20 1.04 7.08
C LYS A 361 26.24 1.63 8.04
N GLN A 362 26.07 2.87 8.47
CA GLN A 362 26.93 3.52 9.46
C GLN A 362 26.80 2.83 10.82
N ALA A 363 25.58 2.53 11.29
CA ALA A 363 25.33 1.76 12.51
C ALA A 363 25.94 0.35 12.45
N LYS A 364 25.92 -0.32 11.28
CA LYS A 364 26.61 -1.60 11.05
C LYS A 364 28.14 -1.47 11.03
N GLN A 365 28.68 -0.32 10.63
CA GLN A 365 30.12 -0.04 10.70
C GLN A 365 30.56 0.25 12.14
N THR A 366 29.72 0.89 12.95
CA THR A 366 29.96 1.10 14.39
C THR A 366 29.80 -0.21 15.20
N ALA A 367 28.98 -1.15 14.71
CA ALA A 367 28.76 -2.45 15.34
C ALA A 367 29.82 -3.53 15.01
N LYS A 368 30.91 -3.20 14.31
CA LYS A 368 32.02 -4.13 13.98
C LYS A 368 32.84 -4.65 15.18
N GLY A 369 32.38 -4.42 16.41
CA GLY A 369 32.95 -4.98 17.64
C GLY A 369 32.05 -5.95 18.40
N LEU A 370 30.84 -6.26 17.92
CA LEU A 370 29.93 -7.20 18.57
C LEU A 370 29.57 -8.33 17.61
N THR A 371 30.15 -9.50 17.86
CA THR A 371 29.76 -10.78 17.30
C THR A 371 28.31 -11.10 17.71
N ILE A 372 27.36 -10.74 16.85
CA ILE A 372 25.97 -11.19 16.99
C ILE A 372 25.94 -12.66 16.54
N ARG A 373 25.70 -13.57 17.51
CA ARG A 373 25.39 -14.98 17.24
C ARG A 373 24.13 -15.06 16.36
N PRO A 374 24.03 -15.97 15.38
CA PRO A 374 22.77 -16.23 14.71
C PRO A 374 21.79 -16.79 15.74
N GLU A 375 20.74 -16.05 16.08
CA GLU A 375 19.64 -16.54 16.90
C GLU A 375 18.88 -17.61 16.13
N ALA A 376 18.76 -18.81 16.69
CA ALA A 376 17.99 -19.90 16.11
C ALA A 376 16.49 -19.53 16.05
N PHE A 377 15.83 -19.83 14.93
CA PHE A 377 14.38 -19.65 14.76
C PHE A 377 13.54 -20.73 15.47
N SER A 378 14.14 -21.50 16.39
CA SER A 378 13.55 -22.69 17.01
C SER A 378 12.27 -22.42 17.81
N SER A 379 12.06 -21.18 18.29
CA SER A 379 10.86 -20.76 19.02
C SER A 379 9.76 -20.14 18.14
N THR A 380 9.93 -20.14 16.81
CA THR A 380 8.97 -19.52 15.88
C THR A 380 7.68 -20.35 15.76
N LYS A 381 6.57 -19.77 16.20
CA LYS A 381 5.20 -20.30 16.10
C LYS A 381 4.49 -19.86 14.82
N LYS A 382 4.71 -18.62 14.39
CA LYS A 382 4.04 -18.03 13.22
C LYS A 382 5.00 -17.17 12.40
N ILE A 383 4.79 -17.14 11.09
CA ILE A 383 5.58 -16.37 10.14
C ILE A 383 4.67 -15.36 9.46
N ILE A 384 5.06 -14.08 9.46
CA ILE A 384 4.26 -12.98 8.93
C ILE A 384 5.08 -12.20 7.91
N PHE A 385 4.58 -12.15 6.67
CA PHE A 385 5.08 -11.23 5.65
C PHE A 385 4.44 -9.86 5.85
N ALA A 386 5.26 -8.87 6.22
CA ALA A 386 4.80 -7.52 6.48
C ALA A 386 5.25 -6.55 5.38
N CYS A 387 4.29 -5.85 4.77
CA CYS A 387 4.54 -4.70 3.89
C CYS A 387 3.65 -3.52 4.29
N ASP A 388 3.80 -2.35 3.69
CA ASP A 388 3.08 -1.14 4.15
C ASP A 388 1.55 -1.30 4.06
N ALA A 389 1.05 -1.87 2.96
CA ALA A 389 -0.39 -2.06 2.73
C ALA A 389 -0.92 -3.47 3.07
N GLY A 390 -0.05 -4.43 3.36
CA GLY A 390 -0.43 -5.82 3.63
C GLY A 390 -0.92 -6.63 2.42
N MET A 391 -0.92 -6.07 1.21
CA MET A 391 -1.38 -6.71 -0.04
C MET A 391 -0.33 -6.61 -1.15
N GLY A 392 -0.36 -7.53 -2.13
CA GLY A 392 0.55 -7.53 -3.29
C GLY A 392 1.74 -8.48 -3.16
N SER A 393 2.97 -7.96 -3.27
CA SER A 393 4.21 -8.76 -3.28
C SER A 393 4.43 -9.58 -2.01
N SER A 394 4.03 -9.07 -0.85
CA SER A 394 4.06 -9.79 0.43
C SER A 394 3.12 -10.99 0.48
N ALA A 395 1.94 -10.90 -0.15
CA ALA A 395 1.00 -12.01 -0.24
C ALA A 395 1.52 -13.12 -1.17
N MET A 396 2.21 -12.74 -2.25
CA MET A 396 2.90 -13.71 -3.12
C MET A 396 4.07 -14.37 -2.40
N GLY A 397 4.91 -13.61 -1.70
CA GLY A 397 6.01 -14.17 -0.88
C GLY A 397 5.51 -15.12 0.22
N ALA A 398 4.44 -14.74 0.93
CA ALA A 398 3.78 -15.60 1.91
C ALA A 398 3.25 -16.90 1.27
N SER A 399 2.70 -16.83 0.06
CA SER A 399 2.21 -18.02 -0.64
C SER A 399 3.34 -18.96 -1.07
N ILE A 400 4.50 -18.42 -1.46
CA ILE A 400 5.70 -19.18 -1.79
C ILE A 400 6.22 -19.90 -0.53
N LEU A 401 6.49 -19.16 0.54
CA LEU A 401 7.02 -19.75 1.77
C LEU A 401 6.02 -20.72 2.41
N ARG A 402 4.71 -20.45 2.34
CA ARG A 402 3.68 -21.38 2.82
C ARG A 402 3.77 -22.74 2.12
N LYS A 403 3.95 -22.77 0.81
CA LYS A 403 4.16 -24.02 0.05
C LYS A 403 5.46 -24.72 0.47
N MET A 404 6.51 -23.96 0.75
CA MET A 404 7.79 -24.52 1.22
C MET A 404 7.68 -25.13 2.62
N VAL A 405 7.05 -24.43 3.56
CA VAL A 405 6.75 -24.90 4.93
C VAL A 405 5.89 -26.17 4.90
N GLN A 406 4.83 -26.18 4.09
CA GLN A 406 3.97 -27.36 3.91
C GLN A 406 4.73 -28.55 3.32
N LYS A 407 5.56 -28.32 2.30
CA LYS A 407 6.40 -29.36 1.68
C LYS A 407 7.45 -29.91 2.64
N ALA A 408 7.96 -29.09 3.56
CA ALA A 408 8.89 -29.47 4.60
C ALA A 408 8.23 -30.11 5.84
N GLY A 409 6.89 -30.22 5.88
CA GLY A 409 6.17 -30.80 7.01
C GLY A 409 6.23 -29.98 8.30
N LEU A 410 6.47 -28.68 8.19
CA LEU A 410 6.64 -27.76 9.32
C LEU A 410 5.29 -27.21 9.82
N PRO A 411 5.07 -27.08 11.15
CA PRO A 411 3.77 -26.70 11.72
C PRO A 411 3.45 -25.19 11.68
N GLN A 412 4.40 -24.33 11.29
CA GLN A 412 4.26 -22.88 11.39
C GLN A 412 3.25 -22.32 10.39
N ALA A 413 2.36 -21.44 10.87
CA ALA A 413 1.43 -20.73 10.00
C ALA A 413 2.11 -19.56 9.28
N VAL A 414 2.00 -19.50 7.95
CA VAL A 414 2.53 -18.40 7.13
C VAL A 414 1.41 -17.49 6.65
N THR A 415 1.44 -16.22 7.05
CA THR A 415 0.43 -15.19 6.73
C THR A 415 1.08 -13.91 6.19
N ASN A 416 0.27 -12.98 5.69
CA ASN A 416 0.70 -11.65 5.30
C ASN A 416 -0.23 -10.61 5.93
N GLN A 417 0.33 -9.47 6.35
CA GLN A 417 -0.46 -8.35 6.87
C GLN A 417 0.26 -7.01 6.69
N ALA A 418 -0.45 -5.91 6.90
CA ALA A 418 0.15 -4.59 6.86
C ALA A 418 1.05 -4.37 8.09
N ILE A 419 2.14 -3.61 7.95
CA ILE A 419 3.00 -3.24 9.10
C ILE A 419 2.20 -2.52 10.18
N SER A 420 1.24 -1.70 9.78
CA SER A 420 0.32 -1.01 10.70
C SER A 420 -0.51 -1.97 11.57
N GLN A 421 -0.72 -3.20 11.10
CA GLN A 421 -1.50 -4.26 11.73
C GLN A 421 -0.63 -5.29 12.48
N LEU A 422 0.71 -5.12 12.50
CA LEU A 422 1.57 -5.99 13.30
C LEU A 422 1.22 -5.89 14.79
N VAL A 423 1.11 -7.05 15.41
CA VAL A 423 0.95 -7.24 16.85
C VAL A 423 2.26 -7.79 17.39
N ASP A 424 2.73 -7.20 18.48
CA ASP A 424 3.95 -7.62 19.16
C ASP A 424 3.70 -8.91 19.94
N GLU A 425 4.22 -10.02 19.44
CA GLU A 425 4.03 -11.36 19.99
C GLU A 425 5.32 -12.17 19.89
N GLU A 426 5.75 -12.77 21.02
CA GLU A 426 6.90 -13.67 21.07
C GLU A 426 6.71 -14.91 20.19
N GLY A 427 7.81 -15.39 19.58
CA GLY A 427 7.78 -16.52 18.65
C GLY A 427 7.16 -16.16 17.29
N THR A 428 7.12 -14.88 16.93
CA THR A 428 6.72 -14.42 15.60
C THR A 428 7.96 -14.12 14.76
N LEU A 429 8.05 -14.72 13.58
CA LEU A 429 9.05 -14.35 12.57
C LEU A 429 8.42 -13.40 11.55
N ILE A 430 8.94 -12.18 11.47
CA ILE A 430 8.45 -11.13 10.56
C ILE A 430 9.41 -11.01 9.38
N ILE A 431 8.90 -11.25 8.17
CA ILE A 431 9.63 -11.10 6.92
C ILE A 431 9.20 -9.80 6.24
N THR A 432 10.14 -8.89 6.01
CA THR A 432 9.91 -7.57 5.44
C THR A 432 10.85 -7.31 4.28
N GLN A 433 10.55 -6.30 3.45
CA GLN A 433 11.60 -5.70 2.63
C GLN A 433 12.59 -4.95 3.52
N VAL A 434 13.86 -4.86 3.09
CA VAL A 434 14.93 -4.15 3.81
C VAL A 434 14.47 -2.76 4.28
N GLU A 435 13.73 -2.05 3.43
CA GLU A 435 13.21 -0.69 3.65
C GLU A 435 12.19 -0.59 4.79
N LEU A 436 11.54 -1.69 5.10
CA LEU A 436 10.39 -1.73 6.01
C LEU A 436 10.73 -2.35 7.37
N GLN A 437 11.94 -2.89 7.51
CA GLN A 437 12.35 -3.67 8.67
C GLN A 437 12.35 -2.83 9.97
N GLU A 438 12.88 -1.61 9.93
CA GLU A 438 12.92 -0.74 11.12
C GLU A 438 11.54 -0.33 11.60
N ARG A 439 10.64 0.00 10.68
CA ARG A 439 9.24 0.31 11.00
C ARG A 439 8.52 -0.90 11.59
N ALA A 440 8.83 -2.11 11.13
CA ALA A 440 8.28 -3.34 11.68
C ALA A 440 8.84 -3.66 13.09
N LYS A 441 10.15 -3.43 13.32
CA LYS A 441 10.78 -3.56 14.66
C LYS A 441 10.18 -2.61 15.69
N GLN A 442 9.90 -1.36 15.30
CA GLN A 442 9.23 -0.40 16.19
C GLN A 442 7.82 -0.87 16.60
N LYS A 443 7.17 -1.66 15.75
CA LYS A 443 5.79 -2.11 15.96
C LYS A 443 5.71 -3.43 16.72
N ALA A 444 6.66 -4.34 16.50
CA ALA A 444 6.75 -5.66 17.13
C ALA A 444 8.18 -5.93 17.63
N PRO A 445 8.64 -5.21 18.67
CA PRO A 445 10.03 -5.31 19.15
C PRO A 445 10.44 -6.70 19.66
N HIS A 446 9.51 -7.55 20.07
CA HIS A 446 9.79 -8.91 20.57
C HIS A 446 9.73 -9.99 19.48
N ALA A 447 9.46 -9.60 18.22
CA ALA A 447 9.48 -10.52 17.10
C ALA A 447 10.91 -10.71 16.54
N GLN A 448 11.13 -11.85 15.87
CA GLN A 448 12.34 -12.09 15.08
C GLN A 448 12.15 -11.51 13.68
N PHE A 449 13.21 -11.02 13.04
CA PHE A 449 13.11 -10.31 11.76
C PHE A 449 14.05 -10.85 10.69
N VAL A 450 13.50 -11.09 9.50
CA VAL A 450 14.25 -11.37 8.28
C VAL A 450 13.91 -10.30 7.24
N ALA A 451 14.93 -9.63 6.72
CA ALA A 451 14.75 -8.73 5.59
C ALA A 451 15.02 -9.45 4.27
N VAL A 452 14.29 -9.13 3.22
CA VAL A 452 14.55 -9.60 1.85
C VAL A 452 14.56 -8.43 0.88
N GLU A 453 15.29 -8.54 -0.22
CA GLU A 453 15.28 -7.49 -1.26
C GLU A 453 14.00 -7.56 -2.09
N ASN A 454 13.56 -8.78 -2.44
CA ASN A 454 12.35 -9.02 -3.20
C ASN A 454 11.57 -10.21 -2.61
N PHE A 455 10.26 -10.04 -2.44
CA PHE A 455 9.39 -11.09 -1.91
C PHE A 455 9.17 -12.27 -2.87
N LEU A 456 9.36 -12.09 -4.18
CA LEU A 456 9.09 -13.13 -5.18
C LEU A 456 10.24 -14.11 -5.36
N ASN A 457 11.46 -13.67 -5.12
CA ASN A 457 12.65 -14.48 -5.35
C ASN A 457 13.72 -14.08 -4.32
N SER A 458 13.77 -14.83 -3.22
CA SER A 458 14.78 -14.62 -2.19
C SER A 458 15.41 -15.95 -1.79
N PRO A 459 16.74 -16.11 -1.91
CA PRO A 459 17.43 -17.29 -1.40
C PRO A 459 17.33 -17.44 0.12
N ARG A 460 16.94 -16.36 0.83
CA ARG A 460 16.71 -16.38 2.28
C ARG A 460 15.53 -17.25 2.71
N TYR A 461 14.63 -17.62 1.80
CA TYR A 461 13.53 -18.53 2.15
C TYR A 461 14.02 -19.94 2.46
N ASP A 462 15.02 -20.41 1.74
CA ASP A 462 15.64 -21.71 2.01
C ASP A 462 16.35 -21.70 3.36
N GLU A 463 17.04 -20.60 3.71
CA GLU A 463 17.68 -20.40 5.02
C GLU A 463 16.65 -20.42 6.16
N VAL A 464 15.51 -19.73 5.97
CA VAL A 464 14.40 -19.71 6.95
C VAL A 464 13.86 -21.12 7.16
N ILE A 465 13.62 -21.88 6.09
CA ILE A 465 13.12 -23.27 6.21
C ILE A 465 14.14 -24.16 6.93
N GLN A 466 15.43 -24.06 6.60
CA GLN A 466 16.47 -24.85 7.26
C GLN A 466 16.56 -24.57 8.76
N GLN A 467 16.50 -23.29 9.14
CA GLN A 467 16.56 -22.88 10.55
C GLN A 467 15.29 -23.25 11.33
N LEU A 468 14.14 -23.35 10.68
CA LEU A 468 12.90 -23.85 11.28
C LEU A 468 12.89 -25.38 11.42
N SER A 469 13.65 -26.11 10.61
CA SER A 469 13.74 -27.57 10.63
C SER A 469 14.74 -28.13 11.65
N GLN A 470 15.67 -27.32 12.16
CA GLN A 470 16.61 -27.75 13.20
C GLN A 470 15.90 -27.85 14.56
N LYS A 471 15.52 -29.07 14.95
CA LYS A 471 15.09 -29.39 16.33
C LYS A 471 16.30 -29.33 17.26
N GLU A 472 16.11 -28.74 18.44
CA GLU A 472 17.06 -28.80 19.55
C GLU A 472 17.40 -30.25 19.89
N THR A 473 18.60 -30.69 19.52
CA THR A 473 19.27 -31.78 20.23
C THR A 473 20.34 -31.13 21.09
N THR A 474 20.00 -30.91 22.35
CA THR A 474 20.94 -30.52 23.40
C THR A 474 21.85 -31.71 23.68
N GLU A 475 22.92 -31.86 22.90
CA GLU A 475 24.08 -32.63 23.30
C GLU A 475 25.30 -31.72 23.24
N THR A 476 25.91 -31.56 24.41
CA THR A 476 27.17 -30.88 24.65
C THR A 476 28.25 -31.47 23.74
N ARG A 477 28.56 -30.81 22.63
CA ARG A 477 29.83 -31.04 21.91
C ARG A 477 30.82 -29.97 22.33
N GLU A 478 31.80 -30.44 23.10
CA GLU A 478 33.04 -29.73 23.40
C GLU A 478 33.70 -29.22 22.11
N LEU A 479 34.45 -28.13 22.26
CA LEU A 479 35.26 -27.47 21.24
C LEU A 479 36.01 -28.48 20.38
N MET A 480 35.60 -28.61 19.12
CA MET A 480 36.43 -29.15 18.04
C MET A 480 36.30 -28.20 16.87
N ASP A 481 37.45 -27.85 16.30
CA ASP A 481 37.64 -26.92 15.19
C ASP A 481 36.69 -27.18 13.99
N GLU A 482 36.39 -26.11 13.25
CA GLU A 482 35.66 -26.18 11.98
C GLU A 482 36.24 -27.27 11.06
N PRO A 483 35.43 -28.14 10.42
CA PRO A 483 35.96 -29.04 9.42
C PRO A 483 36.31 -28.21 8.18
N SER A 484 37.60 -28.04 7.95
CA SER A 484 38.17 -27.78 6.63
C SER A 484 37.67 -28.85 5.66
N ILE A 485 37.10 -28.44 4.53
CA ILE A 485 36.78 -29.34 3.43
C ILE A 485 38.10 -29.94 2.92
N GLU A 486 38.40 -31.19 3.29
CA GLU A 486 39.47 -31.97 2.70
C GLU A 486 39.06 -32.36 1.28
N ILE A 487 39.39 -31.51 0.31
CA ILE A 487 39.53 -31.97 -1.07
C ILE A 487 40.87 -32.69 -1.10
N GLY A 488 40.85 -34.02 -1.28
CA GLY A 488 42.05 -34.83 -1.38
C GLY A 488 43.05 -34.23 -2.37
N THR A 489 44.35 -34.39 -2.10
CA THR A 489 45.47 -33.92 -2.91
C THR A 489 45.49 -34.59 -4.29
N GLN A 490 44.54 -34.23 -5.15
CA GLN A 490 44.47 -34.69 -6.53
C GLN A 490 45.05 -33.59 -7.42
N ASP A 491 45.98 -33.98 -8.29
CA ASP A 491 46.77 -33.08 -9.12
C ASP A 491 45.90 -32.42 -10.19
N MET A 492 45.44 -31.19 -9.94
CA MET A 492 44.55 -30.46 -10.83
C MET A 492 45.28 -29.74 -11.99
N SER A 493 46.60 -29.91 -12.10
CA SER A 493 47.43 -29.28 -13.13
C SER A 493 47.14 -29.79 -14.55
N LYS A 494 46.50 -30.96 -14.68
CA LYS A 494 46.19 -31.62 -15.97
C LYS A 494 44.78 -31.34 -16.49
N ILE A 495 43.98 -30.55 -15.78
CA ILE A 495 42.57 -30.31 -16.15
C ILE A 495 42.46 -29.30 -17.30
N GLN A 496 41.97 -29.76 -18.45
CA GLN A 496 41.78 -28.95 -19.66
C GLN A 496 40.31 -28.62 -19.92
N LYS A 497 39.36 -29.30 -19.27
CA LYS A 497 37.92 -29.01 -19.37
C LYS A 497 37.18 -29.37 -18.09
N ILE A 498 36.12 -28.62 -17.79
CA ILE A 498 35.22 -28.94 -16.67
C ILE A 498 33.86 -29.33 -17.24
N VAL A 499 33.35 -30.47 -16.80
CA VAL A 499 32.12 -31.08 -17.29
C VAL A 499 31.12 -31.17 -16.14
N ILE A 500 29.99 -30.49 -16.25
CA ILE A 500 28.88 -30.61 -15.30
C ILE A 500 27.92 -31.67 -15.83
N VAL A 501 27.79 -32.76 -15.09
CA VAL A 501 26.95 -33.90 -15.45
C VAL A 501 25.61 -33.81 -14.73
N HIS A 502 24.52 -34.09 -15.43
CA HIS A 502 23.18 -34.13 -14.87
C HIS A 502 22.35 -35.34 -15.32
N ASP A 503 21.38 -35.69 -14.48
CA ASP A 503 20.31 -36.65 -14.76
C ASP A 503 19.21 -36.00 -15.64
N GLN A 504 17.99 -36.53 -15.64
CA GLN A 504 16.87 -35.91 -16.39
C GLN A 504 16.51 -34.47 -15.91
N ARG A 505 17.06 -33.98 -14.79
CA ARG A 505 16.76 -32.66 -14.20
C ARG A 505 17.86 -31.63 -14.49
N ALA A 506 17.87 -31.09 -15.71
CA ALA A 506 18.90 -30.15 -16.20
C ALA A 506 18.91 -28.74 -15.54
N GLY A 507 17.89 -28.38 -14.75
CA GLY A 507 17.72 -27.02 -14.21
C GLY A 507 18.85 -26.58 -13.27
N SER A 508 19.21 -27.42 -12.29
CA SER A 508 20.28 -27.10 -11.33
C SER A 508 21.67 -27.08 -11.98
N ALA A 509 21.90 -27.92 -13.00
CA ALA A 509 23.15 -27.91 -13.76
C ALA A 509 23.30 -26.67 -14.66
N THR A 510 22.19 -26.15 -15.16
CA THR A 510 22.17 -24.91 -15.96
C THR A 510 22.44 -23.67 -15.09
N MET A 511 22.02 -23.67 -13.83
CA MET A 511 22.41 -22.61 -12.89
C MET A 511 23.88 -22.77 -12.45
N GLY A 512 24.29 -23.99 -12.12
CA GLY A 512 25.68 -24.27 -11.69
C GLY A 512 26.73 -23.90 -12.74
N ILE A 513 26.46 -24.15 -14.03
CA ILE A 513 27.40 -23.75 -15.09
C ILE A 513 27.53 -22.22 -15.21
N ASN A 514 26.45 -21.46 -14.99
CA ASN A 514 26.50 -20.00 -15.04
C ASN A 514 27.25 -19.44 -13.83
N VAL A 515 26.97 -19.98 -12.63
CA VAL A 515 27.68 -19.57 -11.40
C VAL A 515 29.17 -19.91 -11.50
N LEU A 516 29.52 -21.12 -11.91
CA LEU A 516 30.92 -21.52 -12.09
C LEU A 516 31.62 -20.67 -13.16
N LYS A 517 30.93 -20.34 -14.25
CA LYS A 517 31.47 -19.44 -15.28
C LYS A 517 31.81 -18.07 -14.71
N GLU A 518 30.93 -17.48 -13.90
CA GLU A 518 31.19 -16.20 -13.24
C GLU A 518 32.36 -16.29 -12.25
N VAL A 519 32.46 -17.38 -11.49
CA VAL A 519 33.55 -17.59 -10.53
C VAL A 519 34.90 -17.77 -11.23
N LEU A 520 34.96 -18.54 -12.32
CA LEU A 520 36.20 -18.71 -13.10
C LEU A 520 36.62 -17.40 -13.78
N GLN A 521 35.68 -16.62 -14.32
CA GLN A 521 35.94 -15.30 -14.89
C GLN A 521 36.49 -14.32 -13.85
N LYS A 522 35.92 -14.28 -12.64
CA LYS A 522 36.43 -13.43 -11.55
C LYS A 522 37.84 -13.81 -11.08
N ASN A 523 38.29 -15.03 -11.36
CA ASN A 523 39.60 -15.54 -10.95
C ASN A 523 40.61 -15.63 -12.11
N ASP A 524 40.28 -15.11 -13.30
CA ASP A 524 41.09 -15.13 -14.52
C ASP A 524 41.45 -16.54 -15.04
N ILE A 525 40.59 -17.54 -14.80
CA ILE A 525 40.80 -18.93 -15.22
C ILE A 525 40.06 -19.21 -16.54
N GLN A 526 40.80 -19.61 -17.58
CA GLN A 526 40.26 -19.88 -18.93
C GLN A 526 40.17 -21.38 -19.22
N ILE A 527 39.27 -22.09 -18.52
CA ILE A 527 38.99 -23.52 -18.77
C ILE A 527 37.59 -23.67 -19.39
N PRO A 528 37.44 -24.41 -20.52
CA PRO A 528 36.16 -24.62 -21.16
C PRO A 528 35.19 -25.42 -20.27
N LEU A 529 33.96 -24.92 -20.17
CA LEU A 529 32.86 -25.55 -19.44
C LEU A 529 31.90 -26.25 -20.41
N LYS A 530 31.54 -27.50 -20.11
CA LYS A 530 30.46 -28.23 -20.82
C LYS A 530 29.43 -28.76 -19.84
N LYS A 531 28.16 -28.74 -20.27
CA LYS A 531 27.05 -29.39 -19.58
C LYS A 531 26.60 -30.58 -20.43
N ILE A 532 26.59 -31.78 -19.84
CA ILE A 532 26.18 -33.00 -20.55
C ILE A 532 25.24 -33.85 -19.69
N LYS A 533 24.45 -34.69 -20.34
CA LYS A 533 23.69 -35.74 -19.65
C LYS A 533 24.63 -36.88 -19.25
N ILE A 534 24.26 -37.61 -18.20
CA ILE A 534 25.05 -38.75 -17.72
C ILE A 534 25.30 -39.81 -18.81
N ASP A 535 24.30 -40.09 -19.65
CA ASP A 535 24.40 -41.05 -20.77
C ASP A 535 25.37 -40.60 -21.89
N GLU A 536 25.76 -39.32 -21.89
CA GLU A 536 26.66 -38.71 -22.88
C GLU A 536 28.08 -38.52 -22.32
N LEU A 537 28.34 -38.96 -21.09
CA LEU A 537 29.64 -38.87 -20.44
C LEU A 537 30.61 -39.87 -21.07
N ALA A 538 31.74 -39.36 -21.54
CA ALA A 538 32.88 -40.15 -22.01
C ALA A 538 34.06 -39.98 -21.05
N ASP A 539 34.80 -41.07 -20.86
CA ASP A 539 36.01 -41.08 -20.04
C ASP A 539 37.10 -40.19 -20.64
N ASP A 540 37.66 -39.29 -19.82
CA ASP A 540 38.73 -38.37 -20.21
C ASP A 540 39.55 -37.94 -19.00
N GLU A 541 40.82 -38.32 -18.97
CA GLU A 541 41.79 -38.05 -17.91
C GLU A 541 42.11 -36.56 -17.71
N HIS A 542 41.79 -35.70 -18.68
CA HIS A 542 41.97 -34.25 -18.60
C HIS A 542 40.68 -33.51 -18.21
N SER A 543 39.65 -34.23 -17.76
CA SER A 543 38.35 -33.66 -17.42
C SER A 543 38.07 -33.66 -15.92
N LEU A 544 37.57 -32.52 -15.41
CA LEU A 544 37.00 -32.41 -14.08
C LEU A 544 35.47 -32.55 -14.18
N VAL A 545 34.93 -33.62 -13.63
CA VAL A 545 33.51 -33.94 -13.65
C VAL A 545 32.85 -33.49 -12.35
N LEU A 546 31.92 -32.54 -12.47
CA LEU A 546 31.10 -32.02 -11.38
C LEU A 546 29.71 -32.63 -11.44
N ALA A 547 29.31 -33.33 -10.38
CA ALA A 547 28.00 -33.97 -10.29
C ALA A 547 27.46 -33.99 -8.87
N LYS A 548 26.13 -34.18 -8.73
CA LYS A 548 25.53 -34.37 -7.41
C LYS A 548 25.99 -35.70 -6.82
N GLU A 549 26.16 -35.76 -5.50
CA GLU A 549 26.66 -36.95 -4.78
C GLU A 549 25.97 -38.27 -5.15
N HIS A 550 24.65 -38.24 -5.39
CA HIS A 550 23.91 -39.45 -5.77
C HIS A 550 24.30 -40.02 -7.15
N LEU A 551 24.93 -39.23 -8.03
CA LEU A 551 25.40 -39.66 -9.35
C LEU A 551 26.87 -40.12 -9.34
N THR A 552 27.57 -39.97 -8.21
CA THR A 552 29.03 -40.18 -8.15
C THR A 552 29.44 -41.60 -8.47
N LYS A 553 28.70 -42.61 -8.01
CA LYS A 553 29.01 -44.03 -8.28
C LYS A 553 28.91 -44.36 -9.77
N GLU A 554 27.83 -43.92 -10.42
CA GLU A 554 27.57 -44.17 -11.83
C GLU A 554 28.58 -43.44 -12.73
N ILE A 555 28.97 -42.23 -12.35
CA ILE A 555 29.99 -41.45 -13.05
C ILE A 555 31.39 -42.06 -12.93
N GLN A 556 31.73 -42.64 -11.77
CA GLN A 556 33.00 -43.36 -11.57
C GLN A 556 33.09 -44.64 -12.40
N GLU A 557 31.97 -45.29 -12.68
CA GLU A 557 31.92 -46.45 -13.58
C GLU A 557 32.04 -46.04 -15.06
N LEU A 558 31.44 -44.91 -15.45
CA LEU A 558 31.43 -44.43 -16.84
C LEU A 558 32.70 -43.69 -17.27
N ALA A 559 33.36 -42.99 -16.35
CA ALA A 559 34.56 -42.18 -16.63
C ALA A 559 35.64 -42.36 -15.55
N PRO A 560 36.17 -43.59 -15.36
CA PRO A 560 37.04 -43.92 -14.24
C PRO A 560 38.37 -43.16 -14.21
N ASN A 561 38.82 -42.62 -15.34
CA ASN A 561 40.06 -41.86 -15.43
C ASN A 561 39.85 -40.35 -15.26
N ALA A 562 38.61 -39.88 -15.27
CA ALA A 562 38.29 -38.47 -15.05
C ALA A 562 38.39 -38.09 -13.55
N LEU A 563 38.64 -36.81 -13.29
CA LEU A 563 38.68 -36.30 -11.93
C LEU A 563 37.26 -36.00 -11.46
N HIS A 564 36.79 -36.68 -10.41
CA HIS A 564 35.40 -36.54 -9.94
C HIS A 564 35.32 -35.66 -8.71
N LEU A 565 34.51 -34.61 -8.79
CA LEU A 565 34.20 -33.78 -7.63
C LEU A 565 32.70 -33.81 -7.35
N PRO A 566 32.26 -34.60 -6.34
CA PRO A 566 30.88 -34.61 -5.92
C PRO A 566 30.53 -33.29 -5.22
N VAL A 567 29.33 -32.77 -5.49
CA VAL A 567 28.80 -31.58 -4.80
C VAL A 567 27.41 -31.85 -4.25
N GLU A 568 27.13 -31.45 -3.02
CA GLU A 568 25.80 -31.54 -2.43
C GLU A 568 24.77 -30.67 -3.20
N SER A 569 25.22 -29.50 -3.67
CA SER A 569 24.39 -28.54 -4.40
C SER A 569 25.15 -27.84 -5.52
N MET A 570 24.52 -27.78 -6.69
CA MET A 570 25.03 -27.09 -7.89
C MET A 570 24.82 -25.58 -7.87
N VAL A 571 24.33 -25.00 -6.76
CA VAL A 571 23.99 -23.57 -6.68
C VAL A 571 24.82 -22.86 -5.60
N GLN A 572 25.60 -23.60 -4.81
CA GLN A 572 26.42 -23.02 -3.75
C GLN A 572 27.73 -22.44 -4.29
N ILE A 573 27.84 -21.10 -4.25
CA ILE A 573 28.99 -20.35 -4.77
C ILE A 573 30.30 -20.74 -4.08
N LYS A 574 30.27 -21.00 -2.76
CA LYS A 574 31.47 -21.34 -1.99
C LYS A 574 32.22 -22.56 -2.54
N HIS A 575 31.50 -23.60 -3.00
CA HIS A 575 32.13 -24.78 -3.60
C HIS A 575 32.91 -24.41 -4.87
N TYR A 576 32.34 -23.56 -5.72
CA TYR A 576 32.99 -23.11 -6.94
C TYR A 576 34.18 -22.19 -6.67
N GLU A 577 34.11 -21.37 -5.60
CA GLU A 577 35.25 -20.56 -5.16
C GLU A 577 36.42 -21.43 -4.67
N THR A 578 36.15 -22.52 -3.94
CA THR A 578 37.17 -23.47 -3.52
C THR A 578 37.82 -24.17 -4.72
N ILE A 579 37.03 -24.59 -5.71
CA ILE A 579 37.54 -25.20 -6.96
C ILE A 579 38.42 -24.21 -7.72
N ALA A 580 37.99 -22.96 -7.87
CA ALA A 580 38.78 -21.92 -8.55
C ALA A 580 40.10 -21.64 -7.81
N GLN A 581 40.08 -21.61 -6.47
CA GLN A 581 41.31 -21.45 -5.67
C GLN A 581 42.28 -22.61 -5.86
N GLN A 582 41.79 -23.84 -5.99
CA GLN A 582 42.65 -25.00 -6.23
C GLN A 582 43.20 -25.05 -7.65
N LEU A 583 42.37 -24.80 -8.66
CA LEU A 583 42.82 -24.69 -10.05
C LEU A 583 43.90 -23.61 -10.20
N LYS A 584 43.79 -22.49 -9.48
CA LYS A 584 44.79 -21.42 -9.46
C LYS A 584 46.08 -21.77 -8.70
N LYS A 585 46.02 -22.71 -7.74
CA LYS A 585 47.22 -23.22 -7.04
C LYS A 585 47.96 -24.29 -7.85
N SER A 586 47.26 -24.95 -8.78
CA SER A 586 47.79 -26.03 -9.61
C SER A 586 48.14 -25.63 -11.05
N ALA A 587 47.73 -24.44 -11.49
CA ALA A 587 48.16 -23.77 -12.72
C ALA A 587 49.43 -22.94 -12.46
#